data_AF-A0A7C5FIG0-F1
#
_entry.id   AF-A0A7C5FIG0-F1
#
_cell.length_a   1.000
_cell.length_b   1.000
_cell.length_c   1.000
_cell.angle_alpha   90.00
_cell.angle_beta   90.00
_cell.angle_gamma   90.00
#
_symmetry.space_group_name_H-M   'P 1'
#
loop_
_entity.id
_entity.type
_entity.pdbx_description
1 polymer ?
#
loop_
_entity_poly.entity_id
_entity_poly.type
_entity_poly.pdbx_seq_one_letter_code
_entity_poly.pdbx_strand_id
1 'polypeptide(L)'
;MIEVTGNNIYRAGIKIGWLSENHIYDNMGKLMGYFTTDSIYDANGNKLAYIEGDYVITGGKEIELEQILSNVVGAGLSNAARVAIAIFLGE
;
A
#
# COMPACT_ATOMS: atom_id res chain seq x y z
N MET A 1 4.75 -8.91 -8.66
CA MET A 1 3.43 -8.29 -8.90
C MET A 1 2.51 -8.67 -7.77
N ILE A 2 1.80 -7.69 -7.22
CA ILE A 2 0.79 -7.85 -6.17
C ILE A 2 -0.56 -7.62 -6.80
N GLU A 3 -1.50 -8.52 -6.53
CA GLU A 3 -2.85 -8.50 -7.05
C GLU A 3 -3.82 -8.29 -5.90
N VAL A 4 -4.79 -7.40 -6.08
CA VAL A 4 -5.83 -7.13 -5.10
C VAL A 4 -7.18 -7.46 -5.68
N THR A 5 -7.86 -8.40 -5.03
CA THR A 5 -9.19 -8.87 -5.42
C THR A 5 -10.16 -8.66 -4.27
N GLY A 6 -11.12 -7.75 -4.46
CA GLY A 6 -11.93 -7.23 -3.36
C GLY A 6 -11.01 -6.59 -2.31
N ASN A 7 -11.09 -7.09 -1.08
CA ASN A 7 -10.24 -6.63 0.02
C ASN A 7 -8.97 -7.47 0.23
N ASN A 8 -8.81 -8.60 -0.47
CA ASN A 8 -7.68 -9.50 -0.25
C ASN A 8 -6.50 -9.14 -1.14
N ILE A 9 -5.29 -9.21 -0.58
CA ILE A 9 -4.03 -8.88 -1.24
C ILE A 9 -3.25 -10.17 -1.45
N TYR A 10 -2.83 -10.42 -2.69
CA TYR A 10 -2.16 -11.64 -3.12
C TYR A 10 -0.82 -11.33 -3.77
N ARG A 11 0.11 -12.29 -3.65
CA ARG A 11 1.36 -12.32 -4.41
C ARG A 11 1.58 -13.74 -4.89
N ALA A 12 1.75 -13.91 -6.20
CA ALA A 12 1.87 -15.23 -6.83
C ALA A 12 0.74 -16.21 -6.39
N GLY A 13 -0.49 -15.69 -6.27
CA GLY A 13 -1.67 -16.47 -5.84
C GLY A 13 -1.77 -16.73 -4.33
N ILE A 14 -0.78 -16.36 -3.52
CA ILE A 14 -0.80 -16.55 -2.06
C ILE A 14 -1.34 -15.27 -1.40
N LYS A 15 -2.33 -15.41 -0.50
CA LYS A 15 -2.83 -14.28 0.29
C LYS A 15 -1.76 -13.83 1.29
N ILE A 16 -1.34 -12.57 1.17
CA ILE A 16 -0.31 -11.96 2.02
C ILE A 16 -0.87 -10.89 2.96
N GLY A 17 -2.10 -10.45 2.73
CA GLY A 17 -2.76 -9.47 3.58
C GLY A 17 -4.17 -9.15 3.12
N TRP A 18 -4.75 -8.13 3.74
CA TRP A 18 -6.03 -7.58 3.31
C TRP A 18 -6.17 -6.10 3.70
N LEU A 19 -7.10 -5.44 3.02
CA LEU A 19 -7.58 -4.11 3.33
C LEU A 19 -8.84 -4.20 4.20
N SER A 20 -8.97 -3.28 5.15
CA SER A 20 -10.24 -2.98 5.79
C SER A 20 -10.35 -1.47 5.94
N GLU A 21 -11.26 -0.85 5.20
CA GLU A 21 -11.30 0.60 5.01
C GLU A 21 -9.94 1.11 4.53
N ASN A 22 -9.29 2.00 5.29
CA ASN A 22 -7.98 2.54 4.97
C ASN A 22 -6.83 1.83 5.71
N HIS A 23 -7.11 0.71 6.38
CA HIS A 23 -6.13 -0.05 7.14
C HIS A 23 -5.61 -1.24 6.34
N ILE A 24 -4.33 -1.56 6.53
CA ILE A 24 -3.66 -2.71 5.93
C ILE A 24 -3.28 -3.70 7.01
N TYR A 25 -3.64 -4.94 6.80
CA TYR A 25 -3.33 -6.05 7.68
C TYR A 25 -2.47 -7.08 6.95
N ASP A 26 -1.54 -7.72 7.67
CA ASP A 26 -0.86 -8.91 7.18
C ASP A 26 -1.80 -10.13 7.17
N ASN A 27 -1.34 -11.26 6.64
CA ASN A 27 -2.16 -12.47 6.59
C ASN A 27 -2.45 -13.13 7.96
N MET A 28 -1.78 -12.68 9.03
CA MET A 28 -1.98 -13.14 10.41
C MET A 28 -2.95 -12.24 11.19
N GLY A 29 -3.40 -11.13 10.61
CA GLY A 29 -4.33 -10.18 11.22
C GLY A 29 -3.66 -9.08 12.04
N LYS A 30 -2.35 -8.90 11.91
CA LYS A 30 -1.65 -7.76 12.49
C LYS A 30 -1.88 -6.52 11.64
N LEU A 31 -2.27 -5.41 12.29
CA LEU A 31 -2.31 -4.10 11.66
C LEU A 31 -0.88 -3.67 11.31
N MET A 32 -0.64 -3.44 10.02
CA MET A 32 0.65 -2.96 9.51
C MET A 32 0.69 -1.43 9.52
N GLY A 33 -0.43 -0.81 9.15
CA GLY A 33 -0.57 0.63 9.09
C GLY A 33 -1.85 1.04 8.40
N TYR A 34 -1.94 2.32 8.06
CA TYR A 34 -3.09 2.90 7.41
C TYR A 34 -2.69 4.01 6.44
N PHE A 35 -3.62 4.41 5.60
CA PHE A 35 -3.43 5.51 4.67
C PHE A 35 -4.56 6.55 4.76
N THR A 36 -4.27 7.75 4.30
CA THR A 36 -5.27 8.79 3.99
C THR A 36 -5.28 9.01 2.49
N THR A 37 -5.85 10.12 2.00
CA THR A 37 -5.89 10.43 0.56
C THR A 37 -4.50 10.35 -0.09
N ASP A 38 -3.47 10.91 0.56
CA ASP A 38 -2.13 11.04 -0.03
C ASP A 38 -1.00 10.65 0.94
N SER A 39 -1.28 10.19 2.16
CA SER A 39 -0.25 9.88 3.16
C SER A 39 -0.39 8.48 3.73
N ILE A 40 0.74 7.85 4.04
CA ILE A 40 0.84 6.50 4.56
C ILE A 40 1.49 6.56 5.93
N TYR A 41 0.91 5.84 6.89
CA TYR A 41 1.32 5.83 8.29
C TYR A 41 1.51 4.40 8.78
N ASP A 42 2.47 4.19 9.68
CA ASP A 42 2.58 2.94 10.42
C ASP A 42 1.43 2.77 11.43
N ALA A 43 1.33 1.60 12.06
CA ALA A 43 0.30 1.33 13.07
C ALA A 43 0.39 2.22 14.33
N ASN A 44 1.51 2.91 14.56
CA ASN A 44 1.69 3.85 15.68
C ASN A 44 1.35 5.30 15.30
N GLY A 45 1.02 5.56 14.02
CA GLY A 45 0.70 6.89 13.50
C GLY A 45 1.90 7.69 13.00
N ASN A 46 3.08 7.08 12.85
CA ASN A 46 4.22 7.75 12.23
C ASN A 46 4.05 7.76 10.71
N LYS A 47 4.20 8.94 10.09
CA LYS A 47 4.15 9.08 8.64
C LYS A 47 5.36 8.40 8.00
N LEU A 48 5.11 7.42 7.12
CA LEU A 48 6.14 6.69 6.39
C LEU A 48 6.37 7.27 5.00
N ALA A 49 5.29 7.67 4.32
CA ALA A 49 5.35 8.19 2.97
C ALA A 49 4.21 9.15 2.65
N TYR A 50 4.35 9.88 1.55
CA TYR A 50 3.26 10.61 0.92
C TYR A 50 3.39 10.69 -0.58
N ILE A 51 2.26 10.88 -1.24
CA ILE A 51 2.17 11.12 -2.68
C ILE A 51 2.23 12.63 -2.92
N GLU A 52 3.08 13.05 -3.85
CA GLU A 52 3.22 14.42 -4.30
C GLU A 52 3.30 14.43 -5.82
N GLY A 53 2.20 14.78 -6.48
CA GLY A 53 2.07 14.68 -7.93
C GLY A 53 2.29 13.25 -8.41
N ASP A 54 3.28 13.08 -9.29
CA ASP A 54 3.64 11.79 -9.89
C ASP A 54 4.71 11.03 -9.09
N TYR A 55 4.98 11.43 -7.86
CA TYR A 55 6.01 10.83 -7.01
C TYR A 55 5.47 10.39 -5.65
N VAL A 56 6.14 9.40 -5.08
CA VAL A 56 6.03 8.99 -3.69
C VAL A 56 7.31 9.34 -2.97
N ILE A 57 7.17 10.14 -1.91
CA ILE A 57 8.27 10.55 -1.04
C ILE A 57 8.28 9.64 0.18
N THR A 58 9.34 8.86 0.35
CA THR A 58 9.48 7.91 1.46
C THR A 58 10.94 7.81 1.90
N GLY A 59 11.21 7.95 3.20
CA GLY A 59 12.57 7.90 3.75
C GLY A 59 13.55 8.87 3.08
N GLY A 60 13.06 10.02 2.59
CA GLY A 60 13.86 11.02 1.86
C GLY A 60 14.19 10.65 0.40
N LYS A 61 13.54 9.62 -0.15
CA LYS A 61 13.66 9.21 -1.55
C LYS A 61 12.38 9.53 -2.31
N GLU A 62 12.54 9.90 -3.57
CA GLU A 62 11.45 10.04 -4.53
C GLU A 62 11.37 8.77 -5.38
N ILE A 63 10.19 8.20 -5.49
CA ILE A 63 9.89 7.04 -6.33
C ILE A 63 8.77 7.44 -7.27
N GLU A 64 8.91 7.20 -8.56
CA GLU A 64 7.82 7.46 -9.51
C GLU A 64 6.59 6.65 -9.12
N LEU A 65 5.45 7.33 -9.01
CA LEU A 65 4.18 6.73 -8.60
C LEU A 65 3.81 5.58 -9.54
N GLU A 66 3.98 5.77 -10.85
CA GLU A 66 3.62 4.77 -11.86
C GLU A 66 4.40 3.45 -11.68
N GLN A 67 5.65 3.48 -11.21
CA GLN A 67 6.42 2.26 -10.91
C GLN A 67 5.79 1.44 -9.79
N ILE A 68 5.11 2.11 -8.85
CA ILE A 68 4.37 1.44 -7.79
C ILE A 68 3.02 0.94 -8.32
N LEU A 69 2.31 1.76 -9.10
CA LEU A 69 1.00 1.41 -9.67
C LEU A 69 1.08 0.23 -10.63
N SER A 70 2.17 0.09 -11.38
CA SER A 70 2.41 -1.05 -12.27
C SER A 70 2.68 -2.36 -11.52
N ASN A 71 3.13 -2.28 -10.27
CA ASN A 71 3.47 -3.43 -9.44
C ASN A 71 2.33 -3.89 -8.53
N VAL A 72 1.38 -3.00 -8.21
CA VAL A 72 0.18 -3.28 -7.39
C VAL A 72 -1.08 -3.04 -8.22
N VAL A 73 -1.71 -4.13 -8.66
CA VAL A 73 -2.89 -4.09 -9.54
C VAL A 73 -4.15 -4.49 -8.78
N GLY A 74 -5.23 -3.74 -8.98
CA GLY A 74 -6.52 -4.00 -8.35
C GLY A 74 -7.55 -2.95 -8.75
N ALA A 75 -8.77 -3.40 -9.08
CA ALA A 75 -9.86 -2.52 -9.47
C ALA A 75 -10.34 -1.67 -8.28
N GLY A 76 -10.56 -0.37 -8.50
CA GLY A 76 -11.13 0.54 -7.49
C GLY A 76 -10.18 0.97 -6.37
N LEU A 77 -8.91 0.56 -6.40
CA LEU A 77 -7.91 1.04 -5.44
C LEU A 77 -7.50 2.48 -5.72
N SER A 78 -7.44 3.29 -4.66
CA SER A 78 -6.78 4.60 -4.73
C SER A 78 -5.26 4.45 -4.86
N ASN A 79 -4.60 5.51 -5.31
CA ASN A 79 -3.14 5.56 -5.37
C ASN A 79 -2.52 5.35 -3.99
N ALA A 80 -3.05 6.01 -2.94
CA ALA A 80 -2.56 5.81 -1.58
C ALA A 80 -2.72 4.37 -1.08
N ALA A 81 -3.81 3.67 -1.42
CA ALA A 81 -3.97 2.26 -1.09
C ALA A 81 -2.87 1.40 -1.74
N ARG A 82 -2.60 1.62 -3.04
CA ARG A 82 -1.56 0.89 -3.78
C ARG A 82 -0.16 1.17 -3.22
N VAL A 83 0.13 2.42 -2.90
CA VAL A 83 1.41 2.84 -2.29
C VAL A 83 1.57 2.22 -0.91
N ALA A 84 0.53 2.25 -0.08
CA ALA A 84 0.58 1.66 1.24
C ALA A 84 0.78 0.14 1.18
N ILE A 85 0.10 -0.55 0.24
CA ILE A 85 0.34 -1.99 -0.02
C ILE A 85 1.80 -2.23 -0.42
N ALA A 86 2.36 -1.43 -1.32
CA ALA A 86 3.75 -1.58 -1.72
C ALA A 86 4.74 -1.35 -0.57
N ILE A 87 4.45 -0.40 0.33
CA ILE A 87 5.30 -0.14 1.51
C ILE A 87 5.27 -1.31 2.49
N PHE A 88 4.10 -1.86 2.80
CA PHE A 88 3.97 -2.87 3.87
C PHE A 88 4.13 -4.31 3.39
N LEU A 89 3.82 -4.58 2.12
CA LEU A 89 3.69 -5.93 1.57
C LEU A 89 4.42 -6.07 0.23
N GLY A 90 5.34 -5.15 -0.10
CA GLY A 90 6.03 -5.04 -1.39
C GLY A 90 7.34 -5.79 -1.56
N GLU A 91 7.92 -6.38 -0.51
CA GLU A 91 9.25 -7.04 -0.54
C GLU A 91 9.48 -8.00 -1.71
#